data_AF-A0A5N0EB02-F1
#
_entry.id   AF-A0A5N0EB02-F1
#
_cell.length_a   1.000
_cell.length_b   1.000
_cell.length_c   1.000
_cell.angle_alpha   90.00
_cell.angle_beta   90.00
_cell.angle_gamma   90.00
#
_symmetry.space_group_name_H-M   'P 1'
#
loop_
_entity.id
_entity.type
_entity.pdbx_description
1 polymer ?
#
loop_
_entity_poly.entity_id
_entity_poly.type
_entity_poly.pdbx_seq_one_letter_code
_entity_poly.pdbx_strand_id
1 'polypeptide(L)'
;MANDEIPQPTDAEIAAALRPIYEPTRERARMAEIAERLRHTTDPDELAERNRAGARLAVLDRQICVMSRDALDRIGLWHAAGMIDAALEAADDAQRDADEVLPGSD
;
A
#
# COMPACT_ATOMS: atom_id res chain seq x y z
N MET A 1 -3.79 3.40 41.97
CA MET A 1 -4.27 3.37 40.59
C MET A 1 -3.96 1.99 40.07
N ALA A 2 -4.98 1.20 39.71
CA ALA A 2 -4.74 -0.07 39.04
C ALA A 2 -4.04 0.25 37.71
N ASN A 3 -2.94 -0.44 37.44
CA ASN A 3 -2.31 -0.43 36.14
C ASN A 3 -3.25 -1.25 35.26
N ASP A 4 -4.22 -0.61 34.61
CA ASP A 4 -5.05 -1.29 33.61
C ASP A 4 -4.10 -1.66 32.46
N GLU A 5 -3.57 -2.88 32.51
CA GLU A 5 -2.79 -3.45 31.43
C GLU A 5 -3.66 -3.47 30.19
N ILE A 6 -3.25 -2.71 29.17
CA ILE A 6 -3.86 -2.77 27.85
C ILE A 6 -3.73 -4.23 27.38
N PRO A 7 -4.83 -4.94 27.09
CA PRO A 7 -4.78 -6.32 26.64
C PRO A 7 -3.93 -6.41 25.37
N GLN A 8 -2.91 -7.27 25.41
CA GLN A 8 -2.07 -7.51 24.24
C GLN A 8 -2.83 -8.43 23.26
N PRO A 9 -2.79 -8.14 21.95
CA PRO A 9 -3.42 -9.00 20.96
C PRO A 9 -2.73 -10.37 20.94
N THR A 10 -3.53 -11.42 20.82
CA THR A 10 -3.03 -12.80 20.66
C THR A 10 -2.48 -13.02 19.25
N ASP A 11 -1.60 -14.00 19.07
CA ASP A 11 -1.11 -14.40 17.75
C ASP A 11 -2.24 -14.72 16.77
N ALA A 12 -3.35 -15.29 17.26
CA ALA A 12 -4.52 -15.60 16.45
C ALA A 12 -5.23 -14.32 15.95
N GLU A 13 -5.35 -13.30 16.79
CA GLU A 13 -5.91 -12.00 16.42
C GLU A 13 -5.00 -11.25 15.44
N ILE A 14 -3.69 -11.27 15.68
CA ILE A 14 -2.69 -10.69 14.77
C ILE A 14 -2.79 -11.38 13.40
N ALA A 15 -2.79 -12.72 13.37
CA ALA A 15 -2.88 -13.48 12.13
C ALA A 15 -4.21 -13.22 11.41
N ALA A 16 -5.33 -13.12 12.13
CA ALA A 16 -6.63 -12.81 11.55
C ALA A 16 -6.67 -11.39 10.94
N ALA A 17 -6.08 -10.41 11.63
CA ALA A 17 -6.02 -9.02 11.18
C ALA A 17 -5.16 -8.85 9.92
N LEU A 18 -4.01 -9.55 9.84
CA LEU A 18 -3.07 -9.41 8.73
C LEU A 18 -3.38 -10.30 7.52
N ARG A 19 -4.12 -11.40 7.70
CA ARG A 19 -4.45 -12.36 6.62
C ARG A 19 -5.00 -11.72 5.35
N PRO A 20 -5.91 -10.73 5.40
CA PRO A 20 -6.42 -10.09 4.19
C PRO A 20 -5.35 -9.39 3.32
N ILE A 21 -4.21 -8.99 3.91
CA ILE A 21 -3.14 -8.25 3.22
C ILE A 21 -2.27 -9.18 2.35
N TYR A 22 -2.32 -10.49 2.62
CA TYR A 22 -1.44 -11.47 1.98
C TYR A 22 -1.60 -11.54 0.45
N GLU A 23 -2.84 -11.67 -0.03
CA GLU A 23 -3.09 -11.78 -1.48
C GLU A 23 -2.74 -10.50 -2.24
N PRO A 24 -3.13 -9.28 -1.80
CA PRO A 24 -2.64 -8.04 -2.38
C PRO A 24 -1.11 -7.95 -2.43
N THR A 25 -0.42 -8.38 -1.36
CA THR A 25 1.06 -8.38 -1.31
C THR A 25 1.67 -9.33 -2.34
N ARG A 26 1.08 -10.51 -2.54
CA ARG A 26 1.52 -11.45 -3.58
C ARG A 26 1.27 -10.92 -4.99
N GLU A 27 0.13 -10.28 -5.21
CA GLU A 27 -0.16 -9.64 -6.48
C GLU A 27 0.83 -8.51 -6.77
N ARG A 28 1.13 -7.68 -5.76
CA ARG A 28 2.11 -6.60 -5.85
C ARG A 28 3.48 -7.14 -6.25
N ALA A 29 3.95 -8.23 -5.62
CA ALA A 29 5.22 -8.86 -5.97
C ALA A 29 5.25 -9.31 -7.44
N ARG A 30 4.19 -9.96 -7.94
CA ARG A 30 4.09 -10.37 -9.35
C ARG A 30 4.12 -9.17 -10.31
N MET A 31 3.40 -8.10 -9.99
CA MET A 31 3.41 -6.89 -10.84
C MET A 31 4.77 -6.20 -10.83
N ALA A 32 5.47 -6.21 -9.69
CA ALA A 32 6.83 -5.67 -9.58
C ALA A 32 7.82 -6.47 -10.43
N GLU A 33 7.72 -7.80 -10.45
CA GLU A 33 8.54 -8.66 -11.32
C GLU A 33 8.32 -8.35 -12.81
N ILE A 34 7.06 -8.13 -13.22
CA ILE A 34 6.73 -7.75 -14.60
C ILE A 34 7.32 -6.38 -14.93
N ALA A 35 7.08 -5.37 -14.08
CA ALA A 35 7.59 -4.03 -14.29
C ALA A 35 9.12 -3.99 -14.35
N GLU A 36 9.79 -4.78 -13.51
CA GLU A 36 11.26 -4.92 -13.48
C GLU A 36 11.78 -5.56 -14.77
N ARG A 37 11.21 -6.70 -15.17
CA ARG A 37 11.58 -7.41 -16.40
C ARG A 37 11.47 -6.50 -17.62
N LEU A 38 10.49 -5.60 -17.64
CA LEU A 38 10.21 -4.70 -18.75
C LEU A 38 10.80 -3.29 -18.56
N ARG A 39 11.66 -3.06 -17.56
CA ARG A 39 12.18 -1.73 -17.20
C ARG A 39 12.81 -0.97 -18.37
N HIS A 40 13.51 -1.68 -19.26
CA HIS A 40 14.25 -1.10 -20.39
C HIS A 40 13.67 -1.46 -21.76
N THR A 41 12.44 -2.00 -21.81
CA THR A 41 11.83 -2.33 -23.10
C THR A 41 11.58 -1.07 -23.94
N THR A 42 11.75 -1.22 -25.25
CA THR A 42 11.35 -0.23 -26.26
C THR A 42 10.29 -0.78 -27.21
N ASP A 43 9.84 -2.03 -27.00
CA ASP A 43 8.77 -2.62 -27.78
C ASP A 43 7.41 -2.05 -27.33
N PRO A 44 6.54 -1.57 -28.24
CA PRO A 44 5.26 -0.95 -27.88
C PRO A 44 4.33 -1.83 -27.05
N ASP A 45 4.27 -3.14 -27.33
CA ASP A 45 3.37 -4.06 -26.63
C ASP A 45 3.89 -4.33 -25.21
N GLU A 46 5.20 -4.51 -25.08
CA GLU A 46 5.86 -4.63 -23.78
C GLU A 46 5.79 -3.33 -22.96
N LEU A 47 5.87 -2.16 -23.59
CA LEU A 47 5.66 -0.87 -22.93
C LEU A 47 4.23 -0.77 -22.37
N ALA A 48 3.23 -1.20 -23.13
CA ALA A 48 1.84 -1.23 -22.66
C ALA A 48 1.64 -2.20 -21.49
N GLU A 49 2.30 -3.36 -21.49
CA GLU A 49 2.31 -4.28 -20.35
C GLU A 49 2.98 -3.67 -19.12
N ARG A 50 4.16 -3.07 -19.27
CA ARG A 50 4.86 -2.37 -18.19
C ARG A 50 4.01 -1.27 -17.57
N ASN A 51 3.34 -0.46 -18.40
CA ASN A 51 2.48 0.62 -17.91
C ASN A 51 1.28 0.08 -17.14
N ARG A 52 0.64 -1.01 -17.61
CA ARG A 52 -0.43 -1.69 -16.87
C ARG A 52 0.04 -2.25 -15.53
N ALA A 53 1.22 -2.86 -15.50
CA ALA A 53 1.83 -3.35 -14.27
C ALA A 53 2.13 -2.21 -13.29
N GLY A 54 2.69 -1.10 -13.78
CA GLY A 54 2.95 0.12 -13.00
C GLY A 54 1.69 0.74 -12.40
N ALA A 55 0.63 0.89 -13.20
CA ALA A 55 -0.66 1.38 -12.72
C ALA A 55 -1.25 0.45 -11.64
N ARG A 56 -1.15 -0.87 -11.85
CA ARG A 56 -1.63 -1.85 -10.86
C ARG A 56 -0.82 -1.82 -9.57
N LEU A 57 0.50 -1.63 -9.65
CA LEU A 57 1.37 -1.44 -8.48
C LEU A 57 0.93 -0.26 -7.63
N ALA A 58 0.68 0.91 -8.23
CA ALA A 58 0.24 2.09 -7.51
C ALA A 58 -1.07 1.84 -6.72
N VAL A 59 -2.03 1.16 -7.35
CA VAL A 59 -3.30 0.76 -6.70
C VAL A 59 -3.05 -0.21 -5.55
N LEU A 60 -2.21 -1.23 -5.76
CA LEU A 60 -1.91 -2.25 -4.75
C LEU A 60 -1.15 -1.68 -3.56
N ASP A 61 -0.16 -0.81 -3.78
CA ASP A 61 0.61 -0.18 -2.71
C ASP A 61 -0.31 0.65 -1.80
N ARG A 62 -1.19 1.46 -2.38
CA ARG A 62 -2.18 2.22 -1.60
C ARG A 62 -3.15 1.29 -0.86
N GLN A 63 -3.67 0.26 -1.53
CA GLN A 63 -4.56 -0.72 -0.91
C GLN A 63 -3.89 -1.41 0.28
N ILE A 64 -2.64 -1.85 0.13
CA ILE A 64 -1.88 -2.51 1.19
C ILE A 64 -1.68 -1.57 2.38
N CYS A 65 -1.33 -0.31 2.16
CA CYS A 65 -1.19 0.68 3.23
C CYS A 65 -2.51 0.85 4.02
N VAL A 66 -3.62 1.06 3.33
CA VAL A 66 -4.95 1.22 3.96
C VAL A 66 -5.33 -0.03 4.76
N MET A 67 -5.15 -1.23 4.19
CA MET A 67 -5.44 -2.48 4.88
C MET A 67 -4.51 -2.73 6.07
N SER A 68 -3.24 -2.33 5.97
CA SER A 68 -2.26 -2.43 7.06
C SER A 68 -2.62 -1.50 8.21
N ARG A 69 -3.00 -0.24 7.92
CA ARG A 69 -3.54 0.69 8.91
C ARG A 69 -4.74 0.06 9.64
N ASP A 70 -5.73 -0.44 8.90
CA ASP A 70 -6.92 -1.05 9.50
C ASP A 70 -6.59 -2.26 10.37
N ALA A 71 -5.65 -3.10 9.93
CA ALA A 71 -5.22 -4.26 10.70
C ALA A 71 -4.54 -3.83 12.01
N LEU A 72 -3.64 -2.84 11.95
CA LEU A 72 -2.90 -2.33 13.10
C LEU A 72 -3.82 -1.63 14.11
N ASP A 73 -4.78 -0.84 13.64
CA ASP A 73 -5.77 -0.17 14.49
C ASP A 73 -6.62 -1.19 15.27
N ARG A 74 -7.10 -2.24 14.60
CA ARG A 74 -7.90 -3.31 15.21
C ARG A 74 -7.18 -4.10 16.30
N ILE A 75 -5.85 -4.21 16.23
CA ILE A 75 -5.04 -4.92 17.23
C ILE A 75 -4.42 -3.96 18.27
N GLY A 76 -4.86 -2.70 18.31
CA GLY A 76 -4.43 -1.72 19.32
C GLY A 76 -3.07 -1.06 19.04
N LEU A 77 -2.49 -1.26 17.85
CA LEU A 77 -1.23 -0.64 17.45
C LEU A 77 -1.45 0.75 16.81
N TRP A 78 -2.15 1.62 17.53
CA TRP A 78 -2.62 2.92 17.03
C TRP A 78 -1.50 3.85 16.57
N HIS A 79 -0.34 3.84 17.23
CA HIS A 79 0.81 4.64 16.78
C HIS A 79 1.30 4.19 15.39
N ALA A 80 1.34 2.88 15.14
CA ALA A 80 1.73 2.35 13.84
C ALA A 80 0.68 2.63 12.77
N ALA A 81 -0.61 2.54 13.11
CA ALA A 81 -1.70 2.95 12.23
C ALA A 81 -1.60 4.46 11.87
N GLY A 82 -1.38 5.32 12.86
CA GLY A 82 -1.23 6.77 12.66
C GLY A 82 0.00 7.15 11.83
N MET A 83 1.10 6.39 11.92
CA MET A 83 2.25 6.59 11.01
C MET A 83 1.89 6.27 9.56
N ILE A 84 1.04 5.28 9.30
CA ILE A 84 0.57 4.96 7.95
C ILE A 84 -0.40 6.04 7.46
N ASP A 85 -1.30 6.54 8.31
CA ASP A 85 -2.19 7.65 7.95
C ASP A 85 -1.39 8.90 7.55
N ALA A 86 -0.38 9.28 8.33
CA ALA A 86 0.49 10.41 8.01
C ALA A 86 1.25 10.21 6.68
N ALA A 87 1.68 8.98 6.39
CA ALA A 87 2.34 8.67 5.12
C ALA A 87 1.37 8.73 3.93
N LEU A 88 0.11 8.29 4.11
CA LEU A 88 -0.93 8.38 3.09
C LEU A 88 -1.33 9.82 2.80
N GLU A 89 -1.44 10.65 3.83
CA GLU A 89 -1.73 12.09 3.71
C GLU A 89 -0.61 12.80 2.94
N ALA A 90 0.66 12.57 3.32
CA ALA A 90 1.81 13.13 2.62
C ALA A 90 1.88 12.71 1.14
N ALA A 91 1.48 11.46 0.82
CA ALA A 91 1.41 10.99 -0.56
C ALA A 91 0.29 11.67 -1.35
N ASP A 92 -0.87 11.90 -0.74
CA ASP A 92 -2.00 12.60 -1.37
C ASP A 92 -1.68 14.08 -1.63
N ASP A 93 -0.97 14.72 -0.70
CA ASP A 93 -0.50 16.10 -0.88
C ASP A 93 0.52 16.19 -2.02
N ALA A 94 1.50 15.28 -2.07
CA ALA A 94 2.48 15.24 -3.16
C ALA A 94 1.82 14.99 -4.53
N GLN A 95 0.79 14.14 -4.59
CA GLN A 95 0.04 13.90 -5.83
C GLN A 95 -0.74 15.15 -6.26
N ARG A 96 -1.39 15.84 -5.32
CA ARG A 96 -2.11 17.09 -5.60
C ARG A 96 -1.17 18.17 -6.17
N ASP A 97 -0.01 18.33 -5.55
CA ASP A 97 1.02 19.26 -6.02
C ASP A 97 1.49 18.90 -7.45
N ALA A 98 1.66 17.61 -7.74
CA ALA A 98 2.04 17.14 -9.07
C ALA A 98 0.95 17.44 -10.12
N ASP A 99 -0.33 17.24 -9.78
CA ASP A 99 -1.48 17.50 -10.65
C ASP A 99 -1.66 19.01 -10.92
N GLU A 100 -1.36 19.87 -9.93
CA GLU A 100 -1.39 21.34 -10.08
C GLU A 100 -0.29 21.87 -11.02
N VAL A 101 0.89 21.23 -11.03
CA VAL A 101 2.01 21.62 -11.88
C VAL A 101 1.86 21.12 -13.33
N LEU A 102 1.12 20.03 -13.56
CA LEU A 102 0.89 19.43 -14.88
C LEU A 102 -0.61 19.27 -15.18
N PRO A 103 -1.37 20.36 -15.39
CA PRO A 103 -2.80 20.26 -15.67
C PRO A 103 -3.05 19.63 -17.05
N GLY A 104 -3.54 18.38 -17.06
CA GLY A 104 -4.17 17.74 -18.24
C GLY A 104 -3.30 16.76 -19.04
N SER A 105 -2.94 15.62 -18.45
CA SER A 105 -2.53 14.43 -19.23
C SER A 105 -3.64 13.37 -19.18
N ASP A 106 -4.83 13.73 -19.66
CA ASP A 106 -5.85 12.77 -20.09
C ASP A 106 -5.63 12.38 -21.55
#